data_AF-A0A955AC03-F1
#
_entry.id   AF-A0A955AC03-F1
#
_cell.length_a   1.000
_cell.length_b   1.000
_cell.length_c   1.000
_cell.angle_alpha   90.00
_cell.angle_beta   90.00
_cell.angle_gamma   90.00
#
_symmetry.space_group_name_H-M   'P 1'
#
loop_
_entity.id
_entity.type
_entity.pdbx_description
1 polymer ?
#
loop_
_entity_poly.entity_id
_entity_poly.type
_entity_poly.pdbx_seq_one_letter_code
_entity_poly.pdbx_strand_id
1 'polypeptide(L)'
;MTPTTTAHTHKPPTAPADNRRVDDAARAAANRKQSQPFQSRRWIWPVILSTILGLSVLGLGYLQATYISGIELNSHTWEQRVFSFRRDPFTGVQLGGVRHNAPVQINFWTSVANPRAKKLDPAIRAHLKGKPTEPVRWDLIRMDDSSLPGARASILVDLLEAPGPNADAFWPSWSNLHPQRAAVLWPAVQTLVAHDLYTQLPQLFTEALLENSPEEFSSSVGQLVKTALAKAPQP
;
A
#
# COMPACT_ATOMS: atom_id res chain seq x y z
N MET A 1 -60.15 -107.92 -4.56
CA MET A 1 -59.73 -108.27 -3.19
C MET A 1 -59.58 -106.99 -2.39
N THR A 2 -60.44 -106.85 -1.38
CA THR A 2 -60.38 -105.96 -0.20
C THR A 2 -58.99 -105.96 0.47
N PRO A 3 -58.56 -104.92 1.22
CA PRO A 3 -59.36 -104.38 2.34
C PRO A 3 -59.33 -102.86 2.61
N THR A 4 -60.45 -102.46 3.20
CA THR A 4 -60.75 -101.28 4.00
C THR A 4 -59.81 -101.16 5.21
N THR A 5 -59.36 -99.94 5.54
CA THR A 5 -58.78 -99.61 6.85
C THR A 5 -59.30 -98.24 7.31
N THR A 6 -59.99 -98.27 8.43
CA THR A 6 -60.57 -97.17 9.21
C THR A 6 -59.50 -96.63 10.16
N ALA A 7 -59.30 -95.31 10.28
CA ALA A 7 -58.62 -94.73 11.46
C ALA A 7 -58.92 -93.23 11.68
N HIS A 8 -59.73 -93.00 12.72
CA HIS A 8 -59.65 -91.97 13.76
C HIS A 8 -59.20 -90.53 13.44
N THR A 9 -60.20 -89.64 13.48
CA THR A 9 -60.06 -88.20 13.67
C THR A 9 -59.66 -87.85 15.10
N HIS A 10 -58.44 -87.37 15.31
CA HIS A 10 -58.00 -86.78 16.57
C HIS A 10 -58.09 -85.25 16.48
N LYS A 11 -59.01 -84.66 17.25
CA LYS A 11 -59.18 -83.20 17.37
C LYS A 11 -58.01 -82.63 18.19
N PRO A 12 -57.21 -81.67 17.67
CA PRO A 12 -56.14 -81.06 18.43
C PRO A 12 -56.70 -80.11 19.51
N PRO A 13 -56.04 -80.01 20.68
CA PRO A 13 -56.45 -79.13 21.75
C PRO A 13 -56.25 -77.65 21.37
N THR A 14 -57.28 -76.86 21.62
CA THR A 14 -57.32 -75.41 21.45
C THR A 14 -56.32 -74.76 22.42
N ALA A 15 -55.24 -74.19 21.88
CA ALA A 15 -54.27 -73.44 22.67
C ALA A 15 -54.93 -72.15 23.23
N PRO A 16 -54.63 -71.76 24.48
CA PRO A 16 -55.10 -70.51 25.03
C PRO A 16 -54.52 -69.32 24.25
N ALA A 17 -55.38 -68.38 23.87
CA ALA A 17 -54.98 -67.13 23.22
C ALA A 17 -54.02 -66.36 24.13
N ASP A 18 -52.76 -66.28 23.70
CA ASP A 18 -51.69 -65.56 24.38
C ASP A 18 -51.86 -64.05 24.21
N ASN A 19 -52.54 -63.43 25.19
CA ASN A 19 -52.73 -61.97 25.25
C ASN A 19 -51.43 -61.18 25.47
N ARG A 20 -50.24 -61.82 25.58
CA ARG A 20 -48.95 -61.11 25.66
C ARG A 20 -48.52 -60.45 24.34
N ARG A 21 -49.07 -60.88 23.20
CA ARG A 21 -48.66 -60.39 21.88
C ARG A 21 -49.02 -58.93 21.60
N VAL A 22 -50.03 -58.38 22.26
CA VAL A 22 -50.50 -57.00 22.00
C VAL A 22 -49.67 -55.98 22.77
N ASP A 23 -49.22 -56.33 23.98
CA ASP A 23 -48.38 -55.46 24.82
C ASP A 23 -46.93 -55.36 24.30
N ASP A 24 -46.41 -56.44 23.70
CA ASP A 24 -45.06 -56.46 23.13
C ASP A 24 -44.96 -55.62 21.84
N ALA A 25 -46.02 -55.57 21.02
CA ALA A 25 -46.06 -54.74 19.82
C ALA A 25 -46.14 -53.24 20.16
N ALA A 26 -46.92 -52.87 21.18
CA ALA A 26 -47.01 -51.49 21.68
C ALA A 26 -45.69 -51.04 22.34
N ARG A 27 -45.02 -51.91 23.11
CA ARG A 27 -43.69 -51.65 23.67
C ARG A 27 -42.61 -51.55 22.58
N ALA A 28 -42.67 -52.36 21.53
CA ALA A 28 -41.73 -52.29 20.40
C ALA A 28 -41.90 -50.99 19.60
N ALA A 29 -43.14 -50.50 19.40
CA ALA A 29 -43.41 -49.23 18.73
C ALA A 29 -43.00 -48.01 19.59
N ALA A 30 -43.16 -48.08 20.92
CA ALA A 30 -42.70 -47.05 21.84
C ALA A 30 -41.17 -46.96 21.91
N ASN A 31 -40.46 -48.10 21.95
CA ASN A 31 -38.98 -48.11 21.93
C ASN A 31 -38.38 -47.70 20.57
N ARG A 32 -39.11 -47.84 19.46
CA ARG A 32 -38.63 -47.44 18.12
C ARG A 32 -38.51 -45.93 17.93
N LYS A 33 -39.23 -45.13 18.71
CA LYS A 33 -39.13 -43.65 18.64
C LYS A 33 -37.94 -43.09 19.42
N GLN A 34 -37.25 -43.90 20.22
CA GLN A 34 -36.21 -43.42 21.15
C GLN A 34 -34.77 -43.52 20.63
N SER A 35 -34.57 -44.05 19.42
CA SER A 35 -33.24 -44.22 18.82
C SER A 35 -33.19 -43.68 17.40
N GLN A 36 -33.67 -42.45 17.19
CA GLN A 36 -33.01 -41.60 16.19
C GLN A 36 -31.65 -41.27 16.81
N PRO A 37 -30.52 -41.87 16.37
CA PRO A 37 -29.22 -41.45 16.86
C PRO A 37 -29.17 -39.96 16.59
N PHE A 38 -28.99 -39.16 17.66
CA PHE A 38 -28.66 -37.75 17.52
C PHE A 38 -27.45 -37.70 16.60
N GLN A 39 -27.68 -37.52 15.30
CA GLN A 39 -26.64 -37.35 14.31
C GLN A 39 -25.93 -36.09 14.76
N SER A 40 -24.85 -36.35 15.48
CA SER A 40 -24.23 -35.36 16.32
C SER A 40 -23.88 -34.17 15.45
N ARG A 41 -24.16 -32.99 15.98
CA ARG A 41 -23.97 -31.65 15.41
C ARG A 41 -22.51 -31.35 14.95
N ARG A 42 -21.66 -32.37 14.85
CA ARG A 42 -20.25 -32.38 14.44
C ARG A 42 -20.03 -31.81 13.05
N TRP A 43 -21.00 -31.87 12.14
CA TRP A 43 -20.90 -31.26 10.81
C TRP A 43 -21.11 -29.73 10.80
N ILE A 44 -21.68 -29.15 11.86
CA ILE A 44 -21.90 -27.70 11.95
C ILE A 44 -20.60 -26.96 12.27
N TRP A 45 -19.73 -27.53 13.11
CA TRP A 45 -18.45 -26.94 13.49
C TRP A 45 -17.51 -26.61 12.33
N PRO A 46 -17.28 -27.48 11.33
CA PRO A 46 -16.43 -27.13 10.19
C PRO A 46 -17.04 -26.02 9.34
N VAL A 47 -18.37 -25.94 9.21
CA VAL A 47 -19.05 -24.85 8.48
C VAL A 47 -18.84 -23.51 9.19
N ILE A 48 -19.02 -23.47 10.52
CA ILE A 48 -18.77 -22.26 11.31
C ILE A 48 -17.30 -21.84 11.20
N LEU A 49 -16.37 -22.78 11.36
CA LEU A 49 -14.94 -22.50 11.29
C LEU A 49 -14.53 -21.97 9.91
N SER A 50 -15.02 -22.60 8.84
CA SER A 50 -14.76 -22.16 7.46
C SER A 50 -15.33 -20.76 7.21
N THR A 51 -16.52 -20.46 7.73
CA THR A 51 -17.14 -19.13 7.60
C THR A 51 -16.32 -18.06 8.33
N ILE A 52 -15.91 -18.32 9.57
CA ILE A 52 -15.07 -17.40 10.35
C ILE A 52 -13.74 -17.16 9.64
N LEU A 53 -13.10 -18.22 9.13
CA LEU A 53 -11.86 -18.10 8.37
C LEU A 53 -12.05 -17.26 7.10
N GLY A 54 -13.12 -17.51 6.35
CA GLY A 54 -13.45 -16.74 5.14
C GLY A 54 -13.65 -15.26 5.45
N LEU A 55 -14.43 -14.93 6.48
CA LEU A 55 -14.64 -13.55 6.92
C LEU A 55 -13.34 -12.89 7.41
N SER A 56 -12.46 -13.66 8.08
CA SER A 56 -11.17 -13.14 8.56
C SER A 56 -10.24 -12.79 7.40
N VAL A 57 -10.16 -13.66 6.38
CA VAL A 57 -9.37 -13.40 5.17
C VAL A 57 -9.90 -12.18 4.41
N LEU A 58 -11.22 -12.08 4.23
CA LEU A 58 -11.85 -10.93 3.59
C LEU A 58 -11.59 -9.63 4.38
N GLY A 59 -11.72 -9.68 5.71
CA GLY A 59 -11.44 -8.54 6.58
C GLY A 59 -9.98 -8.08 6.51
N LEU A 60 -9.02 -9.01 6.52
CA LEU A 60 -7.60 -8.69 6.36
C LEU A 60 -7.30 -8.09 4.98
N GLY A 61 -7.85 -8.69 3.92
CA GLY A 61 -7.70 -8.16 2.56
C GLY A 61 -8.24 -6.74 2.43
N TYR A 62 -9.42 -6.48 3.00
CA TYR A 62 -9.99 -5.13 3.06
C TYR A 62 -9.10 -4.16 3.84
N LEU A 63 -8.63 -4.55 5.04
CA LEU A 63 -7.76 -3.69 5.84
C LEU A 63 -6.43 -3.37 5.16
N GLN A 64 -5.88 -4.30 4.38
CA GLN A 64 -4.67 -4.07 3.60
C GLN A 64 -4.95 -3.14 2.40
N ALA A 65 -6.05 -3.37 1.67
CA ALA A 65 -6.45 -2.54 0.54
C ALA A 65 -6.75 -1.08 0.92
N THR A 66 -7.14 -0.84 2.18
CA THR A 66 -7.40 0.53 2.65
C THR A 66 -6.15 1.34 2.97
N TYR A 67 -4.98 0.71 3.14
CA TYR A 67 -3.77 1.40 3.60
C TYR A 67 -3.05 2.08 2.43
N ILE A 68 -2.92 3.41 2.50
CA ILE A 68 -2.17 4.22 1.54
C ILE A 68 -0.97 4.84 2.25
N SER A 69 0.20 4.73 1.62
CA SER A 69 1.43 5.40 2.04
C SER A 69 2.07 6.14 0.88
N GLY A 70 2.88 7.13 1.20
CA GLY A 70 3.64 7.87 0.21
C GLY A 70 4.74 8.72 0.83
N ILE A 71 5.43 9.44 -0.04
CA ILE A 71 6.57 10.29 0.28
C ILE A 71 6.28 11.68 -0.27
N GLU A 72 6.50 12.68 0.56
CA GLU A 72 6.40 14.11 0.23
C GLU A 72 7.76 14.78 0.35
N LEU A 73 7.98 15.84 -0.43
CA LEU A 73 9.15 16.71 -0.42
C LEU A 73 8.77 18.10 0.09
N ASN A 74 9.55 18.65 1.00
CA ASN A 74 9.49 20.06 1.34
C ASN A 74 10.10 20.89 0.22
N SER A 75 9.30 21.75 -0.40
CA SER A 75 9.73 22.60 -1.52
C SER A 75 10.92 23.53 -1.23
N HIS A 76 11.14 23.89 0.04
CA HIS A 76 12.16 24.85 0.44
C HIS A 76 13.40 24.17 1.01
N THR A 77 13.23 23.23 1.93
CA THR A 77 14.34 22.55 2.62
C THR A 77 14.81 21.28 1.91
N TRP A 78 14.00 20.78 0.96
CA TRP A 78 14.17 19.50 0.27
C TRP A 78 14.25 18.30 1.23
N GLU A 79 13.68 18.46 2.41
CA GLU A 79 13.44 17.36 3.33
C GLU A 79 12.31 16.50 2.80
N GLN A 80 12.35 15.20 3.05
CA GLN A 80 11.27 14.32 2.70
C GLN A 80 10.57 13.81 3.96
N ARG A 81 9.30 13.45 3.85
CA ARG A 81 8.60 12.76 4.92
C ARG A 81 7.70 11.69 4.35
N VAL A 82 7.52 10.64 5.13
CA VAL A 82 6.55 9.59 4.81
C VAL A 82 5.21 9.99 5.41
N PHE A 83 4.15 9.86 4.62
CA PHE A 83 2.79 9.97 5.11
C PHE A 83 2.05 8.65 4.94
N SER A 84 0.99 8.47 5.72
CA SER A 84 0.04 7.38 5.54
C SER A 84 -1.36 7.76 5.97
N PHE A 85 -2.36 7.18 5.32
CA PHE A 85 -3.76 7.32 5.69
C PHE A 85 -4.53 6.05 5.27
N ARG A 86 -5.82 6.00 5.61
CA ARG A 86 -6.72 4.95 5.13
C ARG A 86 -7.76 5.52 4.18
N ARG A 87 -8.00 4.83 3.08
CA ARG A 87 -9.00 5.18 2.06
C ARG A 87 -9.87 3.95 1.78
N ASP A 88 -11.17 4.15 1.65
CA ASP A 88 -12.06 3.11 1.16
C ASP A 88 -11.70 2.79 -0.32
N PRO A 89 -11.37 1.53 -0.66
CA PRO A 89 -10.95 1.17 -2.01
C PRO A 89 -12.07 1.24 -3.05
N PHE A 90 -13.34 1.25 -2.63
CA PHE A 90 -14.50 1.29 -3.53
C PHE A 90 -15.01 2.70 -3.77
N THR A 91 -15.00 3.54 -2.72
CA THR A 91 -15.55 4.91 -2.79
C THR A 91 -14.47 5.97 -2.94
N GLY A 92 -13.21 5.66 -2.63
CA GLY A 92 -12.12 6.64 -2.59
C GLY A 92 -12.20 7.59 -1.38
N VAL A 93 -13.15 7.39 -0.46
CA VAL A 93 -13.32 8.26 0.71
C VAL A 93 -12.21 8.01 1.71
N GLN A 94 -11.57 9.09 2.17
CA GLN A 94 -10.55 9.04 3.22
C GLN A 94 -11.21 8.81 4.59
N LEU A 95 -10.82 7.73 5.27
CA LEU A 95 -11.44 7.28 6.53
C LEU A 95 -10.81 7.90 7.78
N GLY A 96 -9.74 8.68 7.65
CA GLY A 96 -9.07 9.31 8.79
C GLY A 96 -7.99 10.31 8.37
N GLY A 97 -7.49 11.09 9.33
CA GLY A 97 -6.47 12.11 9.08
C GLY A 97 -5.15 11.53 8.55
N VAL A 98 -4.42 12.35 7.79
CA VAL A 98 -3.09 11.99 7.28
C VAL A 98 -2.09 11.99 8.42
N ARG A 99 -1.40 10.86 8.60
CA ARG A 99 -0.34 10.70 9.58
C ARG A 99 0.99 10.94 8.89
N HIS A 100 1.85 11.73 9.51
CA HIS A 100 3.19 12.01 9.00
C HIS A 100 4.22 11.45 9.97
N ASN A 101 5.26 10.82 9.43
CA ASN A 101 6.45 10.53 10.20
C ASN A 101 7.30 11.80 10.34
N ALA A 102 8.24 11.78 11.29
CA ALA A 102 9.21 12.88 11.42
C ALA A 102 9.92 13.11 10.08
N PRO A 103 10.09 14.38 9.64
CA PRO A 103 10.84 14.70 8.45
C PRO A 103 12.24 14.08 8.48
N VAL A 104 12.63 13.45 7.37
CA VAL A 104 13.95 12.88 7.16
C VAL A 104 14.59 13.62 5.98
N GLN A 105 15.82 14.10 6.16
CA GLN A 105 16.52 14.84 5.11
C GLN A 105 17.08 13.86 4.07
N ILE A 106 16.32 13.32 3.12
CA ILE A 106 16.81 12.15 2.35
C ILE A 106 18.10 12.44 1.50
N ASN A 107 18.98 11.44 1.40
CA ASN A 107 20.13 11.39 0.48
C ASN A 107 19.60 11.08 -0.91
N PHE A 108 20.16 11.69 -1.95
CA PHE A 108 20.08 11.08 -3.27
C PHE A 108 21.24 10.12 -3.53
N TRP A 109 22.46 10.39 -3.03
CA TRP A 109 23.51 9.37 -2.87
C TRP A 109 24.57 9.91 -1.88
N THR A 110 24.69 9.33 -0.69
CA THR A 110 25.89 9.54 0.14
C THR A 110 26.66 8.22 0.18
N SER A 111 27.99 8.30 0.10
CA SER A 111 28.89 7.15 0.29
C SER A 111 28.93 6.64 1.74
N VAL A 112 28.07 7.15 2.62
CA VAL A 112 28.11 6.87 4.06
C VAL A 112 27.07 5.80 4.40
N ALA A 113 27.56 4.63 4.83
CA ALA A 113 26.83 3.39 5.09
C ALA A 113 25.81 3.40 6.25
N ASN A 114 25.23 4.56 6.61
CA ASN A 114 24.22 4.63 7.67
C ASN A 114 22.80 4.88 7.11
N PRO A 115 21.99 3.82 6.94
CA PRO A 115 20.64 3.93 6.37
C PRO A 115 19.62 4.67 7.26
N ARG A 116 19.98 5.03 8.50
CA ARG A 116 19.06 5.63 9.49
C ARG A 116 19.09 7.16 9.58
N ALA A 117 20.07 7.83 8.98
CA ALA A 117 20.14 9.29 8.98
C ALA A 117 20.58 9.76 7.59
N LYS A 118 19.65 9.66 6.65
CA LYS A 118 19.81 10.27 5.33
C LYS A 118 19.87 11.80 5.53
N LYS A 119 20.81 12.50 4.87
CA LYS A 119 21.00 13.96 4.82
C LYS A 119 21.30 14.43 3.39
N LEU A 120 20.67 15.52 2.95
CA LEU A 120 21.05 16.19 1.69
C LEU A 120 22.56 16.47 1.68
N ASP A 121 23.21 16.17 0.54
CA ASP A 121 24.66 16.30 0.41
C ASP A 121 25.11 17.74 0.73
N PRO A 122 26.15 17.93 1.57
CA PRO A 122 26.65 19.25 1.95
C PRO A 122 27.01 20.14 0.75
N ALA A 123 27.52 19.57 -0.35
CA ALA A 123 27.91 20.33 -1.54
C ALA A 123 26.71 21.02 -2.20
N ILE A 124 25.53 20.41 -2.16
CA ILE A 124 24.29 21.00 -2.66
C ILE A 124 23.71 21.93 -1.60
N ARG A 125 23.63 21.44 -0.35
CA ARG A 125 23.03 22.15 0.78
C ARG A 125 23.66 23.52 1.02
N ALA A 126 24.96 23.65 0.81
CA ALA A 126 25.69 24.92 0.99
C ALA A 126 25.17 26.06 0.08
N HIS A 127 24.50 25.72 -1.03
CA HIS A 127 24.01 26.70 -2.00
C HIS A 127 22.50 26.95 -1.92
N LEU A 128 21.75 26.15 -1.15
CA LEU A 128 20.33 26.40 -0.93
C LEU A 128 20.14 27.64 -0.06
N LYS A 129 19.32 28.58 -0.55
CA LYS A 129 19.02 29.86 0.10
C LYS A 129 17.58 29.86 0.57
N GLY A 130 17.38 30.05 1.87
CA GLY A 130 16.04 30.28 2.39
C GLY A 130 15.88 29.73 3.80
N LYS A 131 15.32 30.56 4.67
CA LYS A 131 14.63 30.04 5.85
C LYS A 131 13.30 29.46 5.38
N PRO A 132 12.81 28.36 5.97
CA PRO A 132 11.46 27.89 5.70
C PRO A 132 10.49 29.06 5.88
N THR A 133 9.87 29.51 4.80
CA THR A 133 8.80 30.50 4.86
C THR A 133 7.51 29.76 5.14
N GLU A 134 6.86 30.09 6.25
CA GLU A 134 5.52 29.58 6.55
C GLU A 134 4.49 30.24 5.62
N PRO A 135 3.50 29.50 5.08
CA PRO A 135 3.24 28.07 5.31
C PRO A 135 4.19 27.15 4.52
N VAL A 136 4.71 26.13 5.19
CA VAL A 136 5.57 25.11 4.55
C VAL A 136 4.76 24.24 3.58
N ARG A 137 5.12 24.28 2.28
CA ARG A 137 4.52 23.42 1.25
C ARG A 137 5.26 22.09 1.10
N TRP A 138 4.49 21.00 1.17
CA TRP A 138 4.92 19.62 0.97
C TRP A 138 4.32 19.07 -0.33
N ASP A 139 5.19 18.66 -1.25
CA ASP A 139 4.83 18.24 -2.59
C ASP A 139 5.00 16.73 -2.73
N LEU A 140 4.00 16.04 -3.30
CA LEU A 140 4.02 14.58 -3.44
C LEU A 140 5.14 14.12 -4.38
N ILE A 141 5.94 13.14 -3.95
CA ILE A 141 6.97 12.45 -4.76
C ILE A 141 6.46 11.11 -5.29
N ARG A 142 5.88 10.31 -4.40
CA ARG A 142 5.40 8.96 -4.70
C ARG A 142 4.29 8.61 -3.72
N MET A 143 3.37 7.80 -4.18
CA MET A 143 2.39 7.15 -3.34
C MET A 143 2.14 5.75 -3.88
N ASP A 144 1.84 4.81 -2.98
CA ASP A 144 1.63 3.40 -3.32
C ASP A 144 0.25 3.11 -3.93
N ASP A 145 -0.27 4.09 -4.69
CA ASP A 145 -1.54 4.04 -5.37
C ASP A 145 -1.41 4.64 -6.76
N SER A 146 -1.47 3.77 -7.77
CA SER A 146 -1.32 4.12 -9.19
C SER A 146 -2.54 4.81 -9.78
N SER A 147 -3.66 4.91 -9.05
CA SER A 147 -4.89 5.54 -9.55
C SER A 147 -4.88 7.07 -9.49
N LEU A 148 -3.91 7.66 -8.78
CA LEU A 148 -3.78 9.11 -8.63
C LEU A 148 -2.72 9.68 -9.59
N PRO A 149 -2.88 10.95 -10.02
CA PRO A 149 -2.00 11.57 -10.99
C PRO A 149 -0.53 11.60 -10.52
N GLY A 150 0.38 11.52 -11.49
CA GLY A 150 1.82 11.47 -11.26
C GLY A 150 2.34 12.65 -10.42
N ALA A 151 3.28 12.35 -9.53
CA ALA A 151 3.83 13.28 -8.57
C ALA A 151 4.95 14.12 -9.19
N ARG A 152 4.69 15.40 -9.44
CA ARG A 152 5.64 16.32 -10.12
C ARG A 152 6.97 16.45 -9.38
N ALA A 153 6.96 16.37 -8.05
CA ALA A 153 8.18 16.46 -7.26
C ALA A 153 9.13 15.28 -7.49
N SER A 154 8.65 14.16 -8.05
CA SER A 154 9.51 13.04 -8.45
C SER A 154 10.57 13.47 -9.46
N ILE A 155 10.28 14.46 -10.33
CA ILE A 155 11.24 14.95 -11.32
C ILE A 155 12.54 15.43 -10.65
N LEU A 156 12.44 16.17 -9.53
CA LEU A 156 13.63 16.61 -8.80
C LEU A 156 14.38 15.42 -8.21
N VAL A 157 13.65 14.46 -7.64
CA VAL A 157 14.21 13.24 -7.06
C VAL A 157 14.96 12.45 -8.12
N ASP A 158 14.32 12.13 -9.24
CA ASP A 158 14.88 11.36 -10.33
C ASP A 158 16.13 12.03 -10.92
N LEU A 159 16.12 13.36 -11.04
CA LEU A 159 17.27 14.13 -11.50
C LEU A 159 18.43 14.08 -10.50
N LEU A 160 18.15 14.17 -9.19
CA LEU A 160 19.17 14.12 -8.15
C LEU A 160 19.72 12.69 -7.93
N GLU A 161 18.91 11.67 -8.20
CA GLU A 161 19.29 10.25 -8.13
C GLU A 161 19.97 9.74 -9.41
N ALA A 162 19.98 10.53 -10.48
CA ALA A 162 20.61 10.14 -11.74
C ALA A 162 22.08 9.73 -11.51
N PRO A 163 22.45 8.47 -11.82
CA PRO A 163 23.79 7.98 -11.56
C PRO A 163 24.80 8.66 -12.48
N GLY A 164 25.97 9.01 -11.93
CA GLY A 164 27.11 9.43 -12.72
C GLY A 164 27.81 8.26 -13.43
N PRO A 165 28.87 8.53 -14.22
CA PRO A 165 29.62 7.50 -14.95
C PRO A 165 30.14 6.34 -14.10
N ASN A 166 30.41 6.59 -12.81
CA ASN A 166 30.94 5.60 -11.85
C ASN A 166 29.87 5.07 -10.89
N ALA A 167 28.58 5.23 -11.20
CA ALA A 167 27.45 4.98 -10.27
C ALA A 167 27.49 5.83 -8.98
N ASP A 168 28.32 6.87 -8.95
CA ASP A 168 28.37 7.85 -7.88
C ASP A 168 27.30 8.95 -8.05
N ALA A 169 27.06 9.69 -6.97
CA ALA A 169 26.25 10.90 -6.96
C ALA A 169 26.82 11.92 -7.97
N PHE A 170 26.15 12.12 -9.11
CA PHE A 170 26.64 13.03 -10.14
C PHE A 170 26.66 14.49 -9.64
N TRP A 171 25.54 14.96 -9.10
CA TRP A 171 25.36 16.38 -8.75
C TRP A 171 26.22 16.89 -7.60
N PRO A 172 26.45 16.13 -6.50
CA PRO A 172 27.43 16.53 -5.49
C PRO A 172 28.84 16.69 -6.06
N SER A 173 29.30 15.72 -6.84
CA SER A 173 30.62 15.77 -7.49
C SER A 173 30.72 16.94 -8.46
N TRP A 174 29.71 17.15 -9.31
CA TRP A 174 29.62 18.29 -10.20
C TRP A 174 29.65 19.63 -9.45
N SER A 175 28.94 19.73 -8.33
CA SER A 175 28.90 20.96 -7.51
C SER A 175 30.26 21.30 -6.92
N ASN A 176 30.99 20.29 -6.46
CA ASN A 176 32.35 20.45 -5.93
C ASN A 176 33.34 20.88 -7.02
N LEU A 177 33.19 20.36 -8.25
CA LEU A 177 34.05 20.69 -9.39
C LEU A 177 33.73 22.07 -9.99
N HIS A 178 32.47 22.52 -9.89
CA HIS A 178 32.00 23.77 -10.48
C HIS A 178 31.34 24.71 -9.45
N PRO A 179 32.04 25.14 -8.39
CA PRO A 179 31.42 25.84 -7.26
C PRO A 179 30.76 27.18 -7.64
N GLN A 180 31.33 27.91 -8.62
CA GLN A 180 30.74 29.15 -9.13
C GLN A 180 29.40 28.92 -9.84
N ARG A 181 29.30 27.84 -10.63
CA ARG A 181 28.07 27.46 -11.33
C ARG A 181 27.06 26.86 -10.36
N ALA A 182 27.49 26.05 -9.41
CA ALA A 182 26.63 25.51 -8.36
C ALA A 182 25.95 26.62 -7.54
N ALA A 183 26.67 27.71 -7.24
CA ALA A 183 26.13 28.87 -6.54
C ALA A 183 25.00 29.61 -7.31
N VAL A 184 24.88 29.37 -8.61
CA VAL A 184 23.81 29.88 -9.48
C VAL A 184 22.72 28.84 -9.68
N LEU A 185 23.10 27.59 -9.98
CA LEU A 185 22.17 26.50 -10.30
C LEU A 185 21.23 26.20 -9.13
N TRP A 186 21.77 25.97 -7.93
CA TRP A 186 20.97 25.45 -6.82
C TRP A 186 19.90 26.44 -6.33
N PRO A 187 20.19 27.75 -6.18
CA PRO A 187 19.14 28.74 -5.93
C PRO A 187 18.08 28.80 -7.04
N ALA A 188 18.47 28.61 -8.31
CA ALA A 188 17.52 28.58 -9.42
C ALA A 188 16.59 27.36 -9.35
N VAL A 189 17.14 26.17 -9.12
CA VAL A 189 16.36 24.93 -8.89
C VAL A 189 15.41 25.14 -7.71
N GLN A 190 15.90 25.65 -6.59
CA GLN A 190 15.09 25.91 -5.40
C GLN A 190 13.95 26.90 -5.68
N THR A 191 14.21 27.95 -6.46
CA THR A 191 13.19 28.93 -6.85
C THR A 191 12.09 28.29 -7.68
N LEU A 192 12.44 27.46 -8.67
CA LEU A 192 11.46 26.75 -9.50
C LEU A 192 10.65 25.74 -8.68
N VAL A 193 11.33 24.98 -7.82
CA VAL A 193 10.69 24.05 -6.89
C VAL A 193 9.70 24.79 -5.99
N ALA A 194 10.09 25.92 -5.38
CA ALA A 194 9.20 26.72 -4.54
C ALA A 194 7.93 27.23 -5.25
N HIS A 195 7.90 27.27 -6.59
CA HIS A 195 6.74 27.68 -7.39
C HIS A 195 6.01 26.50 -8.09
N ASP A 196 6.28 25.25 -7.69
CA ASP A 196 5.73 24.03 -8.32
C ASP A 196 6.08 23.89 -9.82
N LEU A 197 7.21 24.47 -10.23
CA LEU A 197 7.69 24.45 -11.62
C LEU A 197 8.66 23.30 -11.89
N TYR A 198 8.37 22.11 -11.35
CA TYR A 198 9.23 20.92 -11.49
C TYR A 198 9.49 20.51 -12.95
N THR A 199 8.53 20.76 -13.85
CA THR A 199 8.65 20.43 -15.27
C THR A 199 9.73 21.23 -15.99
N GLN A 200 10.21 22.34 -15.41
CA GLN A 200 11.27 23.18 -15.96
C GLN A 200 12.67 22.72 -15.54
N LEU A 201 12.76 21.85 -14.54
CA LEU A 201 14.05 21.38 -14.01
C LEU A 201 14.90 20.67 -15.06
N PRO A 202 14.39 19.73 -15.89
CA PRO A 202 15.23 19.03 -16.86
C PRO A 202 16.02 19.96 -17.79
N GLN A 203 15.37 21.04 -18.26
CA GLN A 203 16.03 22.05 -19.09
C GLN A 203 17.12 22.79 -18.31
N LEU A 204 16.83 23.19 -17.07
CA LEU A 204 17.81 23.85 -16.21
C LEU A 204 19.05 22.99 -15.92
N PHE A 205 18.85 21.69 -15.69
CA PHE A 205 19.95 20.75 -15.50
C PHE A 205 20.72 20.48 -16.80
N THR A 206 20.07 20.54 -17.97
CA THR A 206 20.76 20.45 -19.26
C THR A 206 21.72 21.62 -19.47
N GLU A 207 21.31 22.84 -19.12
CA GLU A 207 22.21 24.02 -19.14
C GLU A 207 23.43 23.85 -18.22
N ALA A 208 23.27 23.15 -17.09
CA ALA A 208 24.37 22.86 -16.17
C ALA A 208 25.42 21.91 -16.75
N LEU A 209 25.03 21.08 -17.72
CA LEU A 209 25.93 20.15 -18.41
C LEU A 209 26.68 20.79 -19.57
N LEU A 210 26.24 21.95 -20.08
CA LEU A 210 26.95 22.68 -21.12
C LEU A 210 28.26 23.27 -20.58
N GLU A 211 29.33 23.26 -21.36
CA GLU A 211 30.64 23.82 -21.00
C GLU A 211 30.71 25.33 -21.31
N ASN A 212 29.78 26.09 -20.72
CA ASN A 212 29.73 27.55 -20.89
C ASN A 212 30.59 28.27 -19.84
N SER A 213 30.98 29.51 -20.15
CA SER A 213 31.58 30.39 -19.13
C SER A 213 30.60 30.63 -17.96
N PRO A 214 31.10 30.92 -16.73
CA PRO A 214 30.23 31.19 -15.59
C PRO A 214 29.22 32.33 -15.83
N GLU A 215 29.61 33.35 -16.60
CA GLU A 215 28.79 34.51 -16.94
C GLU A 215 27.65 34.14 -17.89
N GLU A 216 27.96 33.42 -18.97
CA GLU A 216 26.96 32.91 -19.93
C GLU A 216 25.99 31.95 -19.24
N PHE A 217 26.51 31.06 -18.40
CA PHE A 217 25.70 30.14 -17.61
C PHE A 217 24.73 30.90 -16.69
N SER A 218 25.22 31.92 -15.98
CA SER A 218 24.38 32.75 -15.10
C SER A 218 23.27 33.48 -15.85
N SER A 219 23.60 34.04 -17.01
CA SER A 219 22.62 34.70 -17.89
C SER A 219 21.55 33.72 -18.39
N SER A 220 21.96 32.54 -18.89
CA SER A 220 21.05 31.49 -19.39
C SER A 220 20.09 31.02 -18.29
N VAL A 221 20.63 30.64 -17.12
CA VAL A 221 19.84 30.21 -15.96
C VAL A 221 18.86 31.29 -15.52
N GLY A 222 19.31 32.54 -15.41
CA GLY A 222 18.46 33.66 -15.03
C GLY A 222 17.30 33.90 -16.01
N GLN A 223 17.56 33.79 -17.32
CA GLN A 223 16.53 33.91 -18.34
C GLN A 223 15.51 32.77 -18.29
N LEU A 224 15.96 31.52 -18.08
CA LEU A 224 15.08 30.36 -17.95
C LEU A 224 14.15 30.51 -16.74
N VAL A 225 14.70 30.85 -15.57
CA VAL A 225 13.91 31.06 -14.35
C VAL A 225 12.92 32.20 -14.54
N LYS A 226 13.36 33.34 -15.08
CA LYS A 226 12.47 34.48 -15.34
C LYS A 226 11.32 34.12 -16.28
N THR A 227 11.62 33.39 -17.36
CA THR A 227 10.61 32.96 -18.34
C THR A 227 9.63 31.96 -17.74
N ALA A 228 10.12 31.01 -16.95
CA ALA A 228 9.29 30.03 -16.26
C ALA A 228 8.34 30.71 -15.26
N LEU A 229 8.85 31.64 -14.45
CA LEU A 229 8.04 32.40 -13.50
C LEU A 229 7.01 33.30 -14.19
N ALA A 230 7.35 33.91 -15.33
CA ALA A 230 6.41 34.74 -16.10
C ALA A 230 5.26 33.92 -16.72
N LYS A 231 5.50 32.64 -17.01
CA LYS A 231 4.49 31.70 -17.53
C LYS A 231 3.73 30.95 -16.44
N ALA A 232 4.17 31.05 -15.18
CA ALA A 232 3.53 30.36 -14.08
C ALA A 232 2.09 30.86 -13.94
N PRO A 233 1.10 29.96 -13.79
CA PRO A 233 -0.26 30.37 -13.48
C PRO A 233 -0.25 31.18 -12.18
N GLN A 234 -0.86 32.36 -12.22
CA GLN A 234 -1.04 33.16 -11.00
C GLN A 234 -1.95 32.35 -10.05
N PRO A 235 -1.60 32.28 -8.75
CA PRO A 235 -2.36 31.50 -7.77
C PRO A 235 -3.79 31.99 -7.58
#